data_AF-A0A356S3P3-F1
#
_entry.id   AF-A0A356S3P3-F1
#
_cell.length_a   1.000
_cell.length_b   1.000
_cell.length_c   1.000
_cell.angle_alpha   90.00
_cell.angle_beta   90.00
_cell.angle_gamma   90.00
#
_symmetry.space_group_name_H-M   'P 1'
#
loop_
_entity.id
_entity.type
_entity.pdbx_description
1 polymer ?
#
loop_
_entity_poly.entity_id
_entity_poly.type
_entity_poly.pdbx_seq_one_letter_code
_entity_poly.pdbx_strand_id
1 'polypeptide(L)' 'MSSTNWQQWDIRLLTVLASLALSGFAVAFASLPNDDAYTYIRTAEIFLEHGVGAAISHYTWA' A
#
# COMPACT_ATOMS: atom_id res chain seq x y z
N MET A 1 -10.95 38.53 22.82
CA MET A 1 -10.01 37.60 22.18
C MET A 1 -10.62 36.20 22.30
N SER A 2 -11.15 35.63 21.22
CA SER A 2 -11.71 34.27 21.25
C SER A 2 -10.53 33.29 21.30
N SER A 3 -10.22 32.73 22.48
CA SER A 3 -9.23 31.67 22.59
C SER A 3 -9.81 30.40 21.97
N THR A 4 -9.28 29.99 20.82
CA THR A 4 -9.70 28.76 20.14
C THR A 4 -9.48 27.58 21.09
N ASN A 5 -10.58 27.00 21.56
CA ASN A 5 -10.60 25.94 22.58
C ASN A 5 -10.30 24.59 21.92
N TRP A 6 -9.08 24.43 21.40
CA TRP A 6 -8.62 23.22 20.71
C TRP A 6 -8.75 21.95 21.59
N GLN A 7 -8.80 22.11 22.91
CA GLN A 7 -9.03 21.05 23.89
C GLN A 7 -10.46 20.49 23.91
N GLN A 8 -11.43 21.18 23.29
CA GLN A 8 -12.81 20.69 23.15
C GLN A 8 -12.97 19.69 21.99
N TRP A 9 -11.96 19.58 21.13
CA TRP A 9 -11.98 18.62 20.04
C TRP A 9 -11.79 17.23 20.63
N ASP A 10 -12.74 16.33 20.34
CA ASP A 10 -12.63 14.93 20.77
C ASP A 10 -11.35 14.36 20.17
N ILE A 11 -10.41 14.01 21.05
CA ILE A 11 -9.11 13.49 20.68
C ILE A 11 -9.24 12.26 19.78
N ARG A 12 -10.31 11.47 19.93
CA ARG A 12 -10.62 10.31 19.07
C ARG A 12 -10.89 10.73 17.64
N LEU A 13 -11.68 11.78 17.43
CA LEU A 13 -11.97 12.30 16.10
C LEU A 13 -10.70 12.85 15.45
N LEU A 14 -9.86 13.56 16.21
CA LEU A 14 -8.57 14.04 15.72
C LEU A 14 -7.66 12.88 15.32
N THR A 15 -7.63 11.78 16.10
CA THR A 15 -6.81 10.61 15.75
C THR A 15 -7.33 9.92 14.50
N VAL A 16 -8.65 9.74 14.37
CA VAL A 16 -9.26 9.16 13.17
C VAL A 16 -8.93 10.00 11.93
N LEU A 17 -9.07 11.33 12.01
CA LEU A 17 -8.73 12.23 10.92
C LEU A 17 -7.25 12.17 10.56
N ALA A 18 -6.35 12.12 11.55
CA ALA A 18 -4.92 11.97 11.32
C ALA A 18 -4.59 10.63 10.63
N SER A 19 -5.21 9.52 11.07
CA SER A 19 -5.04 8.20 10.44
C SER A 19 -5.53 8.18 9.00
N LEU A 20 -6.69 8.78 8.73
CA LEU A 20 -7.22 8.89 7.36
C LEU A 20 -6.33 9.75 6.48
N ALA A 21 -5.83 10.88 6.99
CA ALA A 21 -4.91 11.75 6.27
C ALA A 21 -3.60 11.04 5.92
N LEU A 22 -3.00 10.32 6.88
CA LEU A 22 -1.79 9.53 6.65
C LEU A 22 -2.02 8.39 5.64
N SER A 23 -3.17 7.72 5.72
CA SER A 23 -3.56 6.70 4.74
C SER A 23 -3.71 7.29 3.34
N GLY A 24 -4.39 8.44 3.20
CA GLY A 24 -4.55 9.12 1.92
C GLY A 24 -3.21 9.60 1.36
N PHE A 25 -2.34 10.13 2.22
CA PHE A 25 -0.98 10.51 1.85
C PHE A 25 -0.17 9.31 1.33
N ALA A 26 -0.23 8.17 2.02
CA ALA A 26 0.44 6.96 1.57
C ALA A 26 -0.08 6.52 0.19
N VAL A 27 -1.38 6.54 -0.04
CA VAL A 27 -1.95 6.20 -1.36
C VAL A 27 -1.54 7.18 -2.46
N ALA A 28 -1.45 8.48 -2.16
CA ALA A 28 -1.15 9.51 -3.15
C ALA A 28 0.35 9.62 -3.49
N PHE A 29 1.24 9.28 -2.56
CA PHE A 29 2.67 9.58 -2.68
C PHE A 29 3.60 8.39 -2.44
N ALA A 30 3.14 7.28 -1.87
CA ALA A 30 3.97 6.08 -1.83
C ALA A 30 4.00 5.46 -3.22
N SER A 31 5.17 5.01 -3.65
CA SER A 31 5.28 4.07 -4.75
C SER A 31 4.43 2.84 -4.45
N LEU A 32 3.70 2.33 -5.45
CA LEU A 32 2.94 1.10 -5.28
C LEU A 32 3.91 0.03 -4.76
N PRO A 33 3.67 -0.57 -3.58
CA PRO A 33 4.50 -1.67 -3.09
C PRO A 33 4.50 -2.88 -4.06
N ASN A 34 3.53 -2.90 -4.98
CA ASN A 34 3.18 -3.98 -5.88
C ASN A 34 2.92 -3.44 -7.30
N ASP A 35 3.77 -2.51 -7.77
CA ASP A 35 3.69 -1.93 -9.12
C ASP A 35 3.90 -3.00 -10.22
N ASP A 36 4.36 -4.18 -9.82
CA ASP A 36 4.56 -5.37 -10.63
C ASP A 36 3.48 -6.45 -10.37
N ALA A 37 2.24 -6.05 -10.03
CA ALA A 37 1.10 -6.98 -9.88
C ALA A 37 0.97 -7.99 -11.04
N TYR A 38 1.24 -7.53 -12.26
CA TYR A 38 1.31 -8.36 -13.45
C TYR A 38 2.38 -9.46 -13.34
N THR A 39 3.56 -9.13 -12.81
CA THR A 39 4.68 -10.06 -12.62
C THR A 39 4.31 -11.17 -11.64
N TYR A 40 3.63 -10.87 -10.52
CA TYR A 40 3.17 -11.91 -9.59
C TYR A 40 2.17 -12.88 -10.23
N ILE A 41 1.16 -12.35 -10.92
CA ILE A 41 0.14 -13.17 -11.59
C ILE A 41 0.80 -14.03 -12.67
N ARG A 42 1.66 -13.42 -13.50
CA ARG A 42 2.34 -14.11 -14.60
C ARG A 42 3.28 -15.21 -14.10
N THR A 43 4.01 -14.97 -13.01
CA THR A 43 4.88 -15.98 -12.41
C THR A 43 4.09 -17.12 -11.79
N ALA A 44 2.93 -16.85 -11.20
CA ALA A 44 2.03 -17.89 -10.70
C ALA A 44 1.47 -18.76 -11.85
N GLU A 45 1.06 -18.14 -12.97
CA GLU A 45 0.66 -18.87 -14.18
C GLU A 45 1.77 -19.78 -14.70
N ILE A 46 2.99 -19.25 -14.86
CA ILE A 46 4.15 -20.02 -15.34
C ILE A 46 4.49 -21.17 -14.36
N PHE A 47 4.41 -20.94 -13.05
CA PHE A 47 4.60 -22.00 -12.06
C PHE A 47 3.56 -23.12 -12.21
N LEU A 48 2.29 -22.77 -12.41
CA LEU A 48 1.21 -23.75 -12.57
C LEU A 48 1.35 -24.56 -13.86
N GLU A 49 1.77 -23.92 -14.95
CA GLU A 49 1.85 -24.56 -16.27
C GLU A 49 3.18 -25.30 -16.52
N HIS A 50 4.29 -24.77 -15.98
CA HIS A 50 5.64 -25.19 -16.33
C HIS A 50 6.53 -25.53 -15.12
N GLY A 51 6.01 -25.38 -13.90
CA GLY A 51 6.71 -25.70 -12.66
C GLY A 51 7.72 -24.65 -12.20
N VAL A 52 8.38 -24.95 -11.07
CA VAL A 52 9.24 -24.02 -10.33
C VAL A 52 10.41 -23.47 -11.16
N GLY A 53 11.07 -24.32 -11.95
CA GLY A 53 12.26 -23.93 -12.71
C GLY A 53 11.98 -22.83 -13.75
N ALA A 54 10.86 -22.94 -14.45
CA ALA A 54 10.42 -21.94 -15.42
C ALA A 54 9.95 -20.65 -14.75
N ALA A 55 9.24 -20.75 -13.61
CA ALA A 55 8.77 -19.59 -12.87
C ALA A 55 9.94 -18.71 -12.39
N ILE A 56 11.02 -19.32 -11.90
CA ILE A 56 12.22 -18.61 -11.43
C ILE A 56 12.96 -17.93 -12.59
N SER A 57 13.10 -18.58 -13.74
CA SER A 57 13.80 -17.99 -14.90
C SER A 57 13.07 -16.80 -15.53
N HIS A 58 11.77 -16.68 -15.30
CA HIS A 58 10.93 -15.59 -15.81
C HIS A 58 10.66 -14.50 -14.77
N TYR A 59 11.17 -14.65 -13.54
CA TYR A 59 11.02 -13.65 -12.50
C TYR A 59 12.17 -12.64 -12.58
N THR A 60 11.85 -11.44 -13.07
CA THR A 60 12.82 -10.45 -13.54
C THR A 60 13.57 -9.66 -12.46
N TRP A 61 13.39 -9.97 -11.17
CA TRP A 61 14.13 -9.33 -10.07
C TRP A 61 15.04 -10.28 -9.27
N ALA A 62 15.11 -11.56 -9.66
CA ALA A 62 16.17 -12.46 -9.21
C ALA A 62 17.49 -12.16 -9.91
#